data_AF-A0A1V2QX87-F1
#
_entry.id   AF-A0A1V2QX87-F1
#
_cell.length_a   1.000
_cell.length_b   1.000
_cell.length_c   1.000
_cell.angle_alpha   90.00
_cell.angle_beta   90.00
_cell.angle_gamma   90.00
#
_symmetry.space_group_name_H-M   'P 1'
#
loop_
_entity.id
_entity.type
_entity.pdbx_description
1 polymer ?
#
loop_
_entity_poly.entity_id
_entity_poly.type
_entity_poly.pdbx_seq_one_letter_code
_entity_poly.pdbx_strand_id
1 'polypeptide(L)' 'MGWVEQPYTDPYVQRCGLAGAGLAALRIEHPGLSWHTLGGHFSDSRAFWTAVGTGVPGGYERRPLCSHVRPG' A
#
# COMPACT_ATOMS: atom_id res chain seq x y z
N MET A 1 0.56 -8.16 12.59
CA MET A 1 0.13 -7.08 11.69
C MET A 1 1.38 -6.51 11.03
N GLY A 2 1.43 -6.45 9.69
CA GLY A 2 2.55 -5.87 8.94
C GLY A 2 2.17 -4.50 8.38
N TRP A 3 3.11 -3.55 8.39
CA TRP A 3 2.89 -2.15 7.99
C TRP A 3 3.87 -1.70 6.91
N VAL A 4 3.35 -1.07 5.86
CA VAL A 4 4.14 -0.36 4.84
C VAL A 4 3.54 1.03 4.66
N GLU A 5 4.23 2.04 5.20
CA GLU A 5 3.78 3.44 5.22
C GLU A 5 3.98 4.12 3.87
N GLN A 6 5.20 4.05 3.32
CA GLN A 6 5.60 4.85 2.17
C GLN A 6 6.58 4.06 1.29
N PRO A 7 6.08 3.16 0.43
CA PRO A 7 6.95 2.42 -0.48
C PRO A 7 7.59 3.40 -1.47
N TYR A 8 8.91 3.47 -1.44
CA TYR A 8 9.70 4.33 -2.32
C TYR A 8 10.39 3.49 -3.38
N THR A 9 10.43 4.02 -4.60
CA THR A 9 11.26 3.50 -5.68
C THR A 9 12.06 4.65 -6.25
N ASP A 10 13.32 4.38 -6.60
CA ASP A 10 14.15 5.35 -7.30
C ASP A 10 13.39 5.88 -8.54
N PRO A 11 13.41 7.20 -8.83
CA PRO A 11 12.69 7.77 -9.95
C PRO A 11 12.93 7.04 -11.28
N TYR A 12 14.13 6.51 -11.50
CA TYR A 12 14.48 5.77 -12.70
C TYR A 12 13.67 4.47 -12.89
N VAL A 13 13.21 3.84 -11.79
CA VAL A 13 12.46 2.58 -11.81
C VAL A 13 10.99 2.74 -11.39
N GLN A 14 10.53 3.98 -11.22
CA GLN A 14 9.12 4.28 -11.01
C GLN A 14 8.30 3.87 -12.24
N ARG A 15 7.04 3.47 -12.02
CA ARG A 15 6.10 3.01 -13.06
C ARG A 15 6.51 1.73 -13.81
N CYS A 16 7.62 1.08 -13.43
CA CYS A 16 8.04 -0.23 -13.93
C CYS A 16 7.46 -1.42 -13.12
N GLY A 17 6.54 -1.16 -12.20
CA GLY A 17 5.92 -2.20 -11.35
C GLY A 17 6.79 -2.67 -10.16
N LEU A 18 7.99 -2.12 -9.98
CA LEU A 18 8.94 -2.58 -8.95
C LEU A 18 8.36 -2.54 -7.52
N ALA A 19 7.63 -1.48 -7.17
CA ALA A 19 7.00 -1.38 -5.86
C ALA A 19 5.92 -2.46 -5.63
N GLY A 20 5.18 -2.81 -6.69
CA GLY A 20 4.22 -3.90 -6.66
C GLY A 20 4.90 -5.27 -6.48
N ALA A 21 5.98 -5.50 -7.22
CA ALA A 21 6.78 -6.72 -7.08
C ALA A 21 7.39 -6.86 -5.67
N GLY A 22 7.94 -5.78 -5.11
CA GLY A 22 8.50 -5.76 -3.76
C GLY A 22 7.46 -6.05 -2.68
N LEU A 23 6.26 -5.45 -2.79
CA LEU A 23 5.19 -5.75 -1.82
C LEU A 23 4.68 -7.19 -1.96
N ALA A 24 4.60 -7.73 -3.18
CA ALA A 24 4.22 -9.12 -3.40
C ALA A 24 5.23 -10.08 -2.74
N ALA A 25 6.54 -9.85 -2.92
CA ALA A 25 7.59 -10.65 -2.29
C ALA A 25 7.51 -10.61 -0.76
N LEU A 26 7.41 -9.41 -0.17
CA LEU A 26 7.25 -9.22 1.28
C LEU A 26 6.06 -10.02 1.85
N ARG A 27 4.95 -10.08 1.11
CA ARG A 27 3.75 -10.81 1.53
C ARG A 27 3.93 -12.32 1.46
N ILE A 28 4.64 -12.82 0.44
CA ILE A 28 5.00 -14.24 0.31
C ILE A 28 5.90 -14.66 1.49
N GLU A 29 6.83 -13.80 1.88
CA GLU A 29 7.77 -14.05 2.98
C GLU A 29 7.08 -14.03 4.37
N HIS A 30 5.92 -13.36 4.50
CA HIS A 30 5.18 -13.29 5.76
C HIS A 30 3.67 -13.58 5.61
N PRO A 31 3.27 -14.84 5.34
CA PRO A 31 1.89 -15.21 5.00
C PRO A 31 0.88 -15.09 6.15
N GLY A 32 1.34 -14.99 7.40
CA GLY A 32 0.49 -14.90 8.59
C GLY A 32 0.11 -13.46 9.01
N LEU A 33 0.56 -12.45 8.27
CA LEU A 33 0.32 -11.06 8.60
C LEU A 33 -0.85 -10.49 7.79
N SER A 34 -1.78 -9.82 8.47
CA SER A 34 -2.65 -8.83 7.83
C SER A 34 -1.82 -7.58 7.53
N TRP A 35 -1.91 -7.09 6.29
CA TRP A 35 -1.09 -6.00 5.77
C TRP A 35 -1.90 -4.71 5.64
N HIS A 36 -1.35 -3.62 6.16
CA HIS A 36 -1.97 -2.29 6.07
C HIS A 36 -1.05 -1.30 5.38
N THR A 37 -1.66 -0.43 4.57
CA THR A 37 -0.98 0.59 3.78
C THR A 37 -1.53 1.96 4.17
N LEU A 38 -1.00 2.57 5.24
CA LEU A 38 -1.51 3.87 5.72
C LEU A 38 -1.21 5.04 4.79
N GLY A 39 -0.15 4.97 3.98
CA GLY A 39 0.06 5.95 2.91
C GLY A 39 -1.11 6.05 1.93
N GLY A 40 -2.04 5.09 1.94
CA GLY A 40 -3.26 5.12 1.15
C GLY A 40 -4.36 6.05 1.67
N HIS A 41 -4.10 6.80 2.74
CA HIS A 41 -4.97 7.88 3.19
C HIS A 41 -4.79 9.16 2.36
N PHE A 42 -3.63 9.36 1.72
CA PHE A 42 -3.45 10.45 0.76
C PHE A 42 -4.21 10.13 -0.54
N SER A 43 -5.02 11.08 -1.00
CA SER A 43 -5.77 10.98 -2.26
C SER A 43 -4.87 10.56 -3.43
N ASP A 44 -3.67 11.12 -3.45
CA ASP A 44 -2.70 10.98 -4.55
C ASP A 44 -2.09 9.59 -4.60
N SER A 45 -2.05 8.89 -3.46
CA SER A 45 -1.52 7.54 -3.35
C SER A 45 -2.56 6.46 -3.68
N ARG A 46 -3.85 6.81 -3.83
CA ARG A 46 -4.92 5.84 -4.10
C ARG A 46 -4.63 4.98 -5.34
N ALA A 47 -4.26 5.59 -6.46
CA ALA A 47 -4.03 4.87 -7.71
C ALA A 47 -2.89 3.84 -7.56
N PHE A 48 -1.82 4.22 -6.86
CA PHE A 48 -0.70 3.35 -6.56
C PHE A 48 -1.15 2.14 -5.72
N TRP A 49 -1.86 2.37 -4.61
CA TRP A 49 -2.26 1.28 -3.73
C TRP A 49 -3.33 0.37 -4.34
N THR A 50 -4.24 0.91 -5.15
CA THR A 50 -5.18 0.10 -5.94
C THR A 50 -4.42 -0.83 -6.90
N ALA A 51 -3.44 -0.31 -7.64
CA ALA A 51 -2.65 -1.12 -8.57
C ALA A 51 -1.89 -2.23 -7.84
N VAL A 52 -1.20 -1.89 -6.75
CA VAL A 52 -0.40 -2.84 -5.97
C VAL A 52 -1.26 -3.83 -5.18
N GLY A 53 -2.49 -3.45 -4.82
CA GLY A 53 -3.45 -4.31 -4.11
C GLY A 53 -4.27 -5.25 -5.00
N THR A 54 -4.18 -5.13 -6.33
CA THR A 54 -4.98 -5.94 -7.25
C THR A 54 -4.63 -7.43 -7.13
N GLY A 55 -5.64 -8.28 -6.95
CA GLY A 55 -5.45 -9.73 -6.80
C GLY A 55 -4.92 -10.18 -5.44
N VAL A 56 -4.76 -9.25 -4.47
CA VAL A 56 -4.33 -9.58 -3.11
C VAL A 56 -5.53 -9.61 -2.17
N PRO A 57 -5.78 -10.73 -1.46
CA PRO A 57 -6.79 -10.79 -0.39
C PRO A 57 -6.52 -9.72 0.67
N GLY A 58 -7.52 -8.88 0.98
CA GLY A 58 -7.33 -7.72 1.86
C GLY A 58 -6.44 -6.64 1.25
N GLY A 59 -6.49 -6.47 -0.09
CA GLY A 59 -5.80 -5.44 -0.86
C GLY A 59 -6.13 -4.00 -0.42
N TYR A 60 -5.95 -2.99 -1.28
CA TYR A 60 -6.20 -1.62 -0.85
C TYR A 60 -7.68 -1.40 -0.48
N GLU A 61 -7.95 -1.41 0.82
CA GLU A 61 -9.23 -1.06 1.42
C GLU A 61 -9.02 0.21 2.24
N ARG A 62 -9.47 1.35 1.68
CA ARG A 62 -9.38 2.64 2.37
C ARG A 62 -10.28 2.59 3.60
N ARG A 63 -9.67 2.49 4.78
CA ARG A 63 -10.41 2.65 6.04
C ARG A 63 -10.83 4.12 6.23
N PRO A 64 -12.01 4.37 6.81
CA PRO A 64 -12.38 5.71 7.21
C PRO A 64 -11.30 6.29 8.13
N LEU A 65 -10.97 7.56 7.94
CA LEU A 65 -10.10 8.28 8.86
C LEU A 65 -10.75 8.24 10.26
N CYS A 66 -9.92 8.07 11.28
CA CYS A 66 -10.38 8.23 12.65
C CYS A 66 -10.94 9.64 12.85
N SER A 67 -11.97 9.80 13.67
CA SER A 67 -12.66 11.08 13.90
C SER A 67 -11.77 12.22 14.39
N HIS A 68 -10.57 11.91 14.91
CA HIS A 68 -9.58 12.92 15.33
C HIS A 68 -8.81 13.54 14.16
N VAL A 69 -8.83 12.93 12.97
CA VAL A 69 -8.20 13.47 11.76
C VAL A 69 -9.24 14.33 11.05
N ARG A 70 -9.09 15.65 11.11
CA ARG A 70 -9.85 16.57 10.27
C ARG A 70 -9.28 16.53 8.84
N PRO A 71 -10.08 16.23 7.80
CA PRO A 71 -9.65 16.45 6.43
C PRO A 71 -9.43 17.96 6.24
N GLY A 72 -8.23 18.32 5.78
CA GLY A 72 -7.90 19.68 5.34
C GLY A 72 -8.30 19.92 3.90
#